data_AF-A0A9D5KC81-F1
#
_entry.id   AF-A0A9D5KC81-F1
#
_cell.length_a   1.000
_cell.length_b   1.000
_cell.length_c   1.000
_cell.angle_alpha   90.00
_cell.angle_beta   90.00
_cell.angle_gamma   90.00
#
_symmetry.space_group_name_H-M   'P 1'
#
loop_
_entity.id
_entity.type
_entity.pdbx_description
1 polymer ?
#
loop_
_entity_poly.entity_id
_entity_poly.type
_entity_poly.pdbx_seq_one_letter_code
_entity_poly.pdbx_strand_id
1 'polypeptide(L)'
;MMRALPAFACAAMLCMLGFSGCKKKDTLDQIPPEPVPQADTTFEEPEPFAGIDTSDEATFREAELEAELQRQVRENLKPVYFEFNSYALTPESADNLAGSASFLMEHPNMRVLIEGHCDERGSSEYNMGLGENRARAVKNYLTNYGVPAIQLEITSWGKERPV
;
A
#
# COMPACT_ATOMS: atom_id res chain seq x y z
N MET A 1 55.07 21.17 -6.44
CA MET A 1 54.38 22.37 -6.98
C MET A 1 53.04 22.49 -6.26
N MET A 2 52.88 23.56 -5.49
CA MET A 2 51.71 23.87 -4.65
C MET A 2 50.60 24.55 -5.46
N ARG A 3 49.35 24.41 -4.99
CA ARG A 3 48.18 25.33 -5.01
C ARG A 3 46.91 24.59 -5.45
N ALA A 4 45.71 24.82 -4.93
CA ALA A 4 45.15 25.38 -3.69
C ALA A 4 43.62 25.16 -3.82
N LEU A 5 42.93 24.72 -2.75
CA LEU A 5 41.46 24.75 -2.68
C LEU A 5 40.98 26.18 -2.32
N PRO A 6 39.78 26.61 -2.74
CA PRO A 6 39.05 27.64 -2.03
C PRO A 6 37.91 27.04 -1.19
N ALA A 7 38.02 27.22 0.11
CA ALA A 7 36.90 27.21 1.05
C ALA A 7 36.11 28.51 0.90
N PHE A 8 34.78 28.44 0.90
CA PHE A 8 33.92 29.60 1.14
C PHE A 8 33.06 29.35 2.36
N ALA A 9 33.23 30.26 3.33
CA ALA A 9 32.65 30.22 4.65
C ALA A 9 31.39 31.11 4.76
N CYS A 10 30.53 30.73 5.70
CA CYS A 10 29.76 31.59 6.60
C CYS A 10 28.89 32.73 6.04
N ALA A 11 27.57 32.60 6.23
CA ALA A 11 26.76 33.68 6.80
C ALA A 11 25.47 33.11 7.41
N ALA A 12 25.46 32.93 8.74
CA ALA A 12 24.24 32.79 9.52
C ALA A 12 23.71 34.20 9.84
N MET A 13 22.45 34.47 9.53
CA MET A 13 21.78 35.72 9.89
C MET A 13 20.56 35.42 10.76
N LEU A 14 20.71 35.73 12.05
CA LEU A 14 19.70 35.68 13.10
C LEU A 14 19.07 37.09 13.20
N CYS A 15 17.75 37.25 13.17
CA CYS A 15 17.09 38.45 13.71
C CYS A 15 15.58 38.30 13.97
N MET A 16 15.26 38.30 15.27
CA MET A 16 14.19 39.02 15.97
C MET A 16 12.71 38.55 15.95
N LEU A 17 12.28 38.31 17.19
CA LEU A 17 10.94 38.10 17.72
C LEU A 17 10.06 39.35 17.58
N GLY A 18 8.75 39.15 17.36
CA GLY A 18 7.71 40.16 17.55
C GLY A 18 6.56 39.59 18.39
N PHE A 19 6.35 40.16 19.58
CA PHE A 19 5.25 39.84 20.51
C PHE A 19 4.03 40.75 20.29
N SER A 20 2.86 40.15 20.52
CA SER A 20 1.64 40.70 21.16
C SER A 20 0.79 41.80 20.50
N GLY A 21 -0.52 41.55 20.47
CA GLY A 21 -1.53 42.60 20.44
C GLY A 21 -2.99 42.15 20.32
N CYS A 22 -3.57 41.49 21.33
CA CYS A 22 -5.03 41.42 21.49
C CYS A 22 -5.55 42.73 22.13
N LYS A 23 -6.58 43.34 21.55
CA LYS A 23 -7.37 44.43 22.16
C LYS A 23 -8.84 43.99 22.31
N LYS A 24 -9.29 43.93 23.57
CA LYS A 24 -10.70 43.95 24.05
C LYS A 24 -11.32 45.32 23.71
N LYS A 25 -12.62 45.61 23.66
CA LYS A 25 -13.90 44.99 24.06
C LYS A 25 -14.95 45.94 23.44
N ASP A 26 -16.14 45.48 23.06
CA ASP A 26 -17.32 46.31 23.31
C ASP A 26 -18.57 45.47 23.48
N THR A 27 -19.37 45.89 24.45
CA THR A 27 -20.50 45.19 25.04
C THR A 27 -21.73 46.05 24.77
N LEU A 28 -22.63 45.56 23.94
CA LEU A 28 -23.99 46.05 23.66
C LEU A 28 -24.73 44.77 23.26
N ASP A 29 -25.87 44.31 23.79
CA ASP A 29 -26.87 44.86 24.69
C ASP A 29 -27.57 43.67 25.36
N GLN A 30 -28.06 43.87 26.58
CA GLN A 30 -28.93 42.90 27.26
C GLN A 30 -30.34 42.99 26.69
N ILE A 31 -30.75 41.99 25.91
CA ILE A 31 -32.16 41.74 25.59
C ILE A 31 -32.69 40.77 26.66
N PRO A 32 -33.77 41.09 27.41
CA PRO A 32 -34.38 40.15 28.33
C PRO A 32 -34.92 38.95 27.55
N PRO A 33 -34.67 37.69 27.96
CA PRO A 33 -35.28 36.56 27.28
C PRO A 33 -36.80 36.59 27.50
N GLU A 34 -37.54 36.66 26.41
CA GLU A 34 -38.99 36.41 26.37
C GLU A 34 -39.32 35.04 27.00
N PRO A 35 -40.53 34.86 27.57
CA PRO A 35 -40.93 33.57 28.11
C PRO A 35 -41.00 32.54 26.97
N VAL A 36 -40.12 31.55 27.06
CA VAL A 36 -40.05 30.44 26.10
C VAL A 36 -41.39 29.68 26.13
N PRO A 37 -42.06 29.45 24.98
CA PRO A 37 -43.16 28.51 24.92
C PRO A 37 -42.64 27.14 25.34
N GLN A 38 -43.24 26.51 26.35
CA GLN A 38 -42.93 25.11 26.68
C GLN A 38 -43.32 24.25 25.49
N ALA A 39 -42.32 23.80 24.74
CA ALA A 39 -42.49 22.78 23.73
C ALA A 39 -42.79 21.46 24.46
N ASP A 40 -44.04 21.03 24.37
CA ASP A 40 -44.44 19.68 24.73
C ASP A 40 -43.78 18.73 23.72
N THR A 41 -42.61 18.21 24.09
CA THR A 41 -41.86 17.25 23.29
C THR A 41 -41.71 15.99 24.12
N THR A 42 -42.80 15.22 24.16
CA THR A 42 -42.71 13.80 24.46
C THR A 42 -41.87 13.18 23.36
N PHE A 43 -40.60 12.90 23.65
CA PHE A 43 -39.75 12.07 22.81
C PHE A 43 -40.21 10.62 23.01
N GLU A 44 -40.96 10.08 22.05
CA GLU A 44 -41.08 8.63 21.94
C GLU A 44 -39.71 8.09 21.52
N GLU A 45 -39.12 7.28 22.39
CA GLU A 45 -37.89 6.57 22.11
C GLU A 45 -38.17 5.67 20.88
N PRO A 46 -37.41 5.82 19.77
CA PRO A 46 -37.64 4.99 18.61
C PRO A 46 -37.40 3.55 19.02
N GLU A 47 -38.42 2.71 18.83
CA GLU A 47 -38.32 1.27 19.06
C GLU A 47 -37.04 0.75 18.39
N PRO A 48 -36.18 0.02 19.13
CA PRO A 48 -34.97 -0.52 18.56
C PRO A 48 -35.37 -1.38 17.36
N PHE A 49 -34.80 -1.07 16.19
CA PHE A 49 -35.12 -1.76 14.95
C PHE A 49 -34.70 -3.23 15.09
N ALA A 50 -35.63 -4.06 15.54
CA ALA A 50 -35.40 -5.46 15.82
C ALA A 50 -35.38 -6.23 14.50
N GLY A 51 -34.18 -6.66 14.11
CA GLY A 51 -33.99 -7.91 13.36
C GLY A 51 -34.27 -7.86 11.85
N ILE A 52 -33.45 -7.13 11.09
CA ILE A 52 -33.04 -7.67 9.80
C ILE A 52 -31.76 -8.44 10.06
N ASP A 53 -31.83 -9.77 9.92
CA ASP A 53 -30.65 -10.63 9.94
C ASP A 53 -29.87 -10.42 8.63
N THR A 54 -29.10 -9.34 8.57
CA THR A 54 -28.30 -8.98 7.39
C THR A 54 -27.06 -9.85 7.24
N SER A 55 -26.82 -10.84 8.12
CA SER A 55 -25.61 -11.66 8.06
C SER A 55 -25.55 -12.50 6.79
N ASP A 56 -26.70 -13.00 6.33
CA ASP A 56 -26.77 -13.81 5.11
C ASP A 56 -26.45 -12.93 3.88
N GLU A 57 -27.07 -11.75 3.75
CA GLU A 57 -26.84 -10.84 2.62
C GLU A 57 -25.42 -10.24 2.61
N ALA A 58 -24.85 -9.94 3.79
CA ALA A 58 -23.48 -9.45 3.91
C ALA A 58 -22.45 -10.52 3.50
N THR A 59 -22.64 -11.77 3.92
CA THR A 59 -21.71 -12.87 3.61
C THR A 59 -21.72 -13.25 2.12
N PHE A 60 -22.88 -13.22 1.46
CA PHE A 60 -22.93 -13.43 0.00
C PHE A 60 -22.16 -12.35 -0.77
N ARG A 61 -22.25 -11.09 -0.34
CA ARG A 61 -21.54 -9.97 -0.99
C ARG A 61 -20.02 -10.03 -0.78
N GLU A 62 -19.56 -10.47 0.38
CA GLU A 62 -18.13 -10.68 0.65
C GLU A 62 -17.56 -11.78 -0.24
N ALA A 63 -18.25 -12.92 -0.35
CA ALA A 63 -17.81 -14.03 -1.20
C ALA A 63 -17.74 -13.65 -2.69
N GLU A 64 -18.69 -12.86 -3.19
CA GLU A 64 -18.68 -12.37 -4.57
C GLU A 64 -17.50 -11.41 -4.83
N LEU A 65 -17.24 -10.49 -3.89
CA LEU A 65 -16.10 -9.58 -3.96
C LEU A 65 -14.76 -10.33 -3.95
N GLU A 66 -14.63 -11.35 -3.10
CA GLU A 66 -13.44 -12.20 -3.06
C GLU A 66 -13.24 -12.97 -4.36
N ALA A 67 -14.30 -13.55 -4.93
CA ALA A 67 -14.23 -14.26 -6.20
C ALA A 67 -13.78 -13.34 -7.34
N GLU A 68 -14.30 -12.12 -7.38
CA GLU A 68 -13.91 -11.11 -8.37
C GLU A 68 -12.44 -10.68 -8.17
N LEU A 69 -11.99 -10.44 -6.94
CA LEU A 69 -10.59 -10.13 -6.67
C LEU A 69 -9.66 -11.27 -7.08
N GLN A 70 -10.01 -12.52 -6.77
CA GLN A 70 -9.23 -13.69 -7.17
C GLN A 70 -9.15 -13.84 -8.69
N ARG A 71 -10.23 -13.53 -9.40
CA ARG A 71 -10.26 -13.50 -10.87
C ARG A 71 -9.28 -12.44 -11.41
N GLN A 72 -9.37 -11.21 -10.90
CA GLN A 72 -8.47 -10.12 -11.31
C GLN A 72 -7.00 -10.44 -11.02
N VAL A 73 -6.69 -11.00 -9.84
CA VAL A 73 -5.33 -11.44 -9.49
C VAL A 73 -4.82 -12.48 -10.47
N ARG A 74 -5.61 -13.50 -10.80
CA ARG A 74 -5.21 -14.56 -11.74
C ARG A 74 -4.95 -14.04 -13.16
N GLU A 75 -5.75 -13.08 -13.60
CA GLU A 75 -5.64 -12.51 -14.94
C GLU A 75 -4.42 -11.59 -15.08
N ASN A 76 -4.08 -10.85 -14.02
CA ASN A 76 -3.05 -9.80 -14.05
C ASN A 76 -1.70 -10.22 -13.45
N LEU A 77 -1.67 -11.15 -12.48
CA LEU A 77 -0.45 -11.62 -11.82
C LEU A 77 -0.11 -13.03 -12.31
N LYS A 78 0.58 -13.10 -13.45
CA LYS A 78 0.95 -14.35 -14.10
C LYS A 78 2.25 -14.93 -13.54
N PRO A 79 2.41 -16.27 -13.51
CA PRO A 79 3.69 -16.89 -13.21
C PRO A 79 4.80 -16.43 -14.17
N VAL A 80 6.02 -16.32 -13.64
CA VAL A 80 7.22 -16.00 -14.41
C VAL A 80 8.10 -17.23 -14.51
N TYR A 81 8.45 -17.62 -15.73
CA TYR A 81 9.30 -18.77 -16.00
C TYR A 81 10.73 -18.34 -16.32
N PHE A 82 11.68 -19.20 -15.98
CA PHE A 82 13.10 -18.96 -16.17
C PHE A 82 13.73 -20.12 -16.93
N GLU A 83 14.75 -19.78 -17.71
CA GLU A 83 15.62 -20.79 -18.31
C GLU A 83 16.34 -21.63 -17.26
N PHE A 84 16.83 -22.79 -17.70
CA PHE A 84 17.61 -23.67 -16.84
C PHE A 84 18.79 -22.93 -16.21
N ASN A 85 18.92 -23.10 -14.89
CA ASN A 85 20.00 -22.51 -14.11
C ASN A 85 20.13 -20.99 -14.23
N SER A 86 19.02 -20.29 -14.48
CA SER A 86 18.99 -18.84 -14.70
C SER A 86 17.99 -18.14 -13.78
N TYR A 87 18.30 -16.87 -13.50
CA TYR A 87 17.40 -15.88 -12.92
C TYR A 87 17.20 -14.67 -13.85
N ALA A 88 17.70 -14.74 -15.09
CA ALA A 88 17.49 -13.70 -16.08
C ALA A 88 16.06 -13.75 -16.60
N LEU A 89 15.39 -12.59 -16.62
CA LEU A 89 14.06 -12.45 -17.19
C LEU A 89 14.14 -12.56 -18.72
N THR A 90 13.33 -13.44 -19.29
CA THR A 90 13.13 -13.52 -20.74
C THR A 90 12.30 -12.30 -21.21
N PRO A 91 12.36 -11.92 -22.51
CA PRO A 91 11.50 -10.87 -23.03
C PRO A 91 10.00 -11.12 -22.77
N GLU A 92 9.55 -12.37 -22.95
CA GLU A 92 8.18 -12.78 -22.64
C GLU A 92 7.83 -12.59 -21.15
N SER A 93 8.76 -12.92 -20.25
CA SER A 93 8.57 -12.69 -18.81
C SER A 93 8.50 -11.21 -18.47
N ALA A 94 9.32 -10.38 -19.11
CA ALA A 94 9.31 -8.93 -18.94
C ALA A 94 7.98 -8.32 -19.40
N ASP A 95 7.45 -8.76 -20.55
CA ASP A 95 6.17 -8.31 -21.07
C ASP A 95 5.01 -8.67 -20.13
N ASN A 96 4.99 -9.91 -19.61
CA ASN A 96 3.99 -10.32 -18.62
C ASN A 96 4.10 -9.48 -17.32
N LEU A 97 5.32 -9.22 -16.85
CA LEU A 97 5.55 -8.41 -15.66
C LEU A 97 5.19 -6.93 -15.86
N ALA A 98 5.25 -6.39 -17.07
CA ALA A 98 4.79 -5.03 -17.34
C ALA A 98 3.27 -4.89 -17.12
N GLY A 99 2.50 -5.90 -17.51
CA GLY A 99 1.07 -6.00 -17.21
C GLY A 99 0.80 -6.09 -15.71
N SER A 100 1.51 -6.98 -15.02
CA SER A 100 1.42 -7.10 -13.55
C SER A 100 1.79 -5.81 -12.83
N ALA A 101 2.83 -5.11 -13.29
CA ALA A 101 3.25 -3.84 -12.70
C ALA A 101 2.17 -2.76 -12.85
N SER A 102 1.54 -2.68 -14.03
CA SER A 102 0.45 -1.73 -14.29
C SER A 102 -0.73 -1.98 -13.34
N PHE A 103 -1.13 -3.24 -13.19
CA PHE A 103 -2.18 -3.65 -12.25
C PHE A 103 -1.84 -3.30 -10.77
N LEU A 104 -0.61 -3.57 -10.31
CA LEU A 104 -0.20 -3.25 -8.94
C LEU A 104 -0.13 -1.74 -8.67
N MET A 105 0.19 -0.94 -9.69
CA MET A 105 0.16 0.53 -9.56
C MET A 105 -1.27 1.08 -9.47
N GLU A 106 -2.25 0.44 -10.10
CA GLU A 106 -3.67 0.78 -9.97
C GLU A 106 -4.26 0.33 -8.63
N HIS A 107 -3.59 -0.58 -7.93
CA HIS A 107 -4.01 -1.11 -6.63
C HIS A 107 -3.00 -0.85 -5.51
N PRO A 108 -2.81 0.42 -5.07
CA PRO A 108 -1.75 0.79 -4.15
C PRO A 108 -1.83 0.14 -2.76
N ASN A 109 -3.00 -0.38 -2.38
CA ASN A 109 -3.25 -1.07 -1.12
C ASN A 109 -2.95 -2.57 -1.18
N MET A 110 -2.72 -3.13 -2.38
CA MET A 110 -2.39 -4.53 -2.56
C MET A 110 -0.93 -4.76 -2.15
N ARG A 111 -0.70 -5.85 -1.40
CA ARG A 111 0.65 -6.34 -1.09
C ARG A 111 0.77 -7.75 -1.64
N VAL A 112 1.88 -8.03 -2.30
CA VAL A 112 2.15 -9.32 -2.94
C VAL A 112 3.43 -9.94 -2.42
N LEU A 113 3.37 -11.25 -2.22
CA LEU A 113 4.53 -12.08 -1.92
C LEU A 113 4.98 -12.76 -3.21
N ILE A 114 6.23 -12.49 -3.61
CA ILE A 114 6.86 -13.12 -4.76
C ILE A 114 7.62 -14.35 -4.26
N GLU A 115 7.12 -15.53 -4.62
CA GLU A 115 7.73 -16.81 -4.24
C GLU A 115 8.68 -17.31 -5.34
N GLY A 116 9.93 -17.60 -4.97
CA GLY A 116 10.94 -18.14 -5.87
C GLY A 116 11.07 -19.66 -5.80
N HIS A 117 10.79 -20.34 -6.91
CA HIS A 117 10.79 -21.81 -7.04
C HIS A 117 11.87 -22.32 -8.01
N CYS A 118 12.29 -23.56 -7.82
CA CYS A 118 13.21 -24.31 -8.67
C CYS A 118 12.71 -25.74 -8.88
N ASP A 119 13.23 -26.40 -9.92
CA ASP A 119 13.00 -27.82 -10.13
C ASP A 119 13.83 -28.69 -9.15
N GLU A 120 13.62 -30.01 -9.20
CA GLU A 120 14.18 -30.96 -8.23
C GLU A 120 15.71 -31.17 -8.31
N ARG A 121 16.36 -30.68 -9.37
CA ARG A 121 17.78 -30.98 -9.66
C ARG A 121 18.73 -30.18 -8.78
N GLY A 122 19.85 -30.78 -8.39
CA GLY A 122 20.89 -30.12 -7.57
C GLY A 122 20.57 -30.11 -6.07
N SER A 123 21.39 -29.42 -5.26
CA SER A 123 21.21 -29.38 -3.80
C SER A 123 20.07 -28.43 -3.39
N SER A 124 19.50 -28.66 -2.21
CA SER A 124 18.44 -27.79 -1.67
C SER A 124 18.97 -26.38 -1.39
N GLU A 125 20.18 -26.25 -0.86
CA GLU A 125 20.82 -24.96 -0.55
C GLU A 125 21.08 -24.15 -1.82
N TYR A 126 21.50 -24.82 -2.90
CA TYR A 126 21.70 -24.17 -4.18
C TYR A 126 20.39 -23.63 -4.74
N ASN A 127 19.34 -24.46 -4.74
CA ASN A 127 18.03 -24.07 -5.23
C ASN A 127 17.37 -22.98 -4.38
N MET A 128 17.62 -22.97 -3.07
CA MET A 128 17.19 -21.89 -2.19
C MET A 128 17.80 -20.55 -2.63
N GLY A 129 19.11 -20.53 -2.91
CA GLY A 129 19.78 -19.34 -3.43
C GLY A 129 19.30 -18.94 -4.83
N LEU A 130 19.08 -19.90 -5.72
CA LEU A 130 18.58 -19.64 -7.07
C LEU A 130 17.16 -19.08 -7.06
N GLY A 131 16.26 -19.67 -6.25
CA GLY A 131 14.89 -19.19 -6.10
C GLY A 131 14.83 -17.78 -5.50
N GLU A 132 15.65 -17.49 -4.50
CA GLU A 132 15.77 -16.14 -3.92
C GLU A 132 16.23 -15.11 -4.97
N ASN A 133 17.21 -15.47 -5.82
CA ASN A 133 17.64 -14.60 -6.91
C ASN A 133 16.55 -14.38 -7.97
N ARG A 134 15.73 -15.40 -8.27
CA ARG A 134 14.57 -15.28 -9.17
C ARG A 134 13.51 -14.33 -8.61
N ALA A 135 13.13 -14.51 -7.35
CA ALA A 135 12.16 -13.63 -6.68
C ALA A 135 12.67 -12.19 -6.62
N ARG A 136 13.97 -12.00 -6.33
CA ARG A 136 14.62 -10.68 -6.36
C ARG A 136 14.65 -10.06 -7.75
N ALA A 137 14.89 -10.83 -8.80
CA ALA A 137 14.86 -10.33 -10.18
C ALA A 137 13.48 -9.77 -10.55
N VAL A 138 12.42 -10.50 -10.19
CA VAL A 138 11.03 -10.04 -10.36
C VAL A 138 10.76 -8.76 -9.56
N LYS A 139 11.09 -8.74 -8.26
CA LYS A 139 10.91 -7.56 -7.41
C LYS A 139 11.62 -6.33 -7.97
N ASN A 140 12.87 -6.50 -8.42
CA ASN A 140 13.66 -5.42 -9.00
C ASN A 140 13.01 -4.90 -10.28
N TYR A 141 12.52 -5.79 -11.16
CA TYR A 141 11.82 -5.39 -12.37
C TYR A 141 10.57 -4.56 -12.05
N LEU A 142 9.70 -5.06 -11.16
CA LEU A 142 8.47 -4.37 -10.76
C LEU A 142 8.77 -3.00 -10.12
N THR A 143 9.79 -2.93 -9.26
CA THR A 143 10.21 -1.68 -8.62
C THR A 143 10.73 -0.68 -9.66
N ASN A 144 11.55 -1.13 -10.61
CA ASN A 144 12.08 -0.29 -11.69
C ASN A 144 10.98 0.19 -12.64
N TYR A 145 9.92 -0.61 -12.81
CA TYR A 145 8.75 -0.23 -13.60
C TYR A 145 7.92 0.88 -12.92
N GLY A 146 7.94 0.93 -11.58
CA GLY A 146 7.26 1.96 -10.78
C GLY A 146 6.43 1.44 -9.61
N VAL A 147 6.35 0.11 -9.41
CA VAL A 147 5.61 -0.46 -8.28
C VAL A 147 6.33 -0.11 -6.97
N PRO A 148 5.65 0.50 -5.99
CA PRO A 148 6.25 0.83 -4.70
C PRO A 148 6.81 -0.42 -4.01
N ALA A 149 8.06 -0.37 -3.57
CA ALA A 149 8.73 -1.51 -2.92
C ALA A 149 8.02 -2.01 -1.65
N ILE A 150 7.21 -1.16 -1.01
CA ILE A 150 6.39 -1.51 0.16
C ILE A 150 5.26 -2.49 -0.18
N GLN A 151 4.84 -2.58 -1.46
CA GLN A 151 3.88 -3.57 -1.91
C GLN A 151 4.51 -4.95 -2.14
N LEU A 152 5.84 -5.05 -2.18
CA LEU A 152 6.55 -6.21 -2.69
C LEU A 152 7.38 -6.89 -1.61
N GLU A 153 7.01 -8.11 -1.27
CA GLU A 153 7.80 -9.02 -0.43
C GLU A 153 8.32 -10.18 -1.27
N ILE A 154 9.43 -10.79 -0.86
CA ILE A 154 10.02 -11.95 -1.55
C ILE A 154 10.25 -13.08 -0.55
N THR A 155 10.13 -14.30 -1.01
CA THR A 155 10.60 -15.51 -0.32
C THR A 155 11.12 -16.51 -1.34
N SER A 156 11.88 -17.49 -0.88
CA SER A 156 12.25 -18.64 -1.71
C SER A 156 11.87 -19.94 -1.05
N TRP A 157 11.34 -20.84 -1.88
CA TRP A 157 11.10 -22.23 -1.52
C TRP A 157 12.11 -23.17 -2.14
N GLY A 158 13.01 -22.67 -3.01
CA GLY A 158 13.89 -23.49 -3.82
C GLY A 158 13.09 -24.63 -4.47
N LYS A 159 13.48 -25.87 -4.18
CA LYS A 159 12.80 -27.08 -4.66
C LYS A 159 11.83 -27.72 -3.66
N GLU A 160 11.65 -27.12 -2.48
CA GLU A 160 10.89 -27.71 -1.37
C GLU A 160 9.36 -27.60 -1.59
N ARG A 161 8.91 -26.71 -2.47
CA ARG A 161 7.50 -26.57 -2.90
C ARG A 161 7.43 -26.53 -4.42
N PRO A 162 7.27 -27.68 -5.12
CA PRO A 162 7.11 -27.69 -6.57
C PRO A 162 5.78 -27.03 -6.99
N VAL A 163 5.75 -26.44 -8.19
CA VAL A 163 4.61 -25.72 -8.79
C VAL A 163 4.20 -26.31 -10.13
#